data_AF-A0AAD6VNX8-F1
#
_entry.id   AF-A0AAD6VNX8-F1
#
_cell.length_a   1.000
_cell.length_b   1.000
_cell.length_c   1.000
_cell.angle_alpha   90.00
_cell.angle_beta   90.00
_cell.angle_gamma   90.00
#
_symmetry.space_group_name_H-M   'P 1'
#
loop_
_entity.id
_entity.type
_entity.pdbx_description
1 polymer ?
#
loop_
_entity_poly.entity_id
_entity_poly.type
_entity_poly.pdbx_seq_one_letter_code
_entity_poly.pdbx_strand_id
1 'polypeptide(L)' 'PLAYIEWSRYKPLTQLDKSLGMYKITPAMHLQNRRASIIPITLISRSCHLIPQFG' A
#
# COMPACT_ATOMS: atom_id res chain seq x y z
N PRO A 1 -12.87 9.69 14.87
CA PRO A 1 -12.57 9.70 13.41
C PRO A 1 -12.39 8.28 12.88
N LEU A 2 -12.96 7.99 11.71
CA LEU A 2 -12.81 6.70 11.01
C LEU A 2 -11.90 6.87 9.80
N ALA A 3 -11.15 5.82 9.48
CA ALA A 3 -10.26 5.75 8.33
C ALA A 3 -10.66 4.58 7.44
N TYR A 4 -10.68 4.80 6.12
CA TYR A 4 -10.81 3.75 5.12
C TYR A 4 -9.42 3.20 4.80
N ILE A 5 -9.24 1.88 4.90
CA ILE A 5 -8.01 1.19 4.54
C ILE A 5 -8.31 0.15 3.47
N GLU A 6 -7.51 0.17 2.42
CA GLU A 6 -7.48 -0.89 1.41
C GLU A 6 -6.26 -1.79 1.66
N TRP A 7 -6.51 -3.03 2.04
CA TRP A 7 -5.50 -4.07 2.34
C TRP A 7 -5.02 -4.82 1.10
N SER A 8 -5.29 -4.28 -0.09
CA SER A 8 -4.95 -4.92 -1.36
C SER A 8 -3.49 -5.35 -1.34
N ARG A 9 -3.24 -6.64 -1.64
CA ARG A 9 -1.89 -7.19 -1.73
C ARG A 9 -1.11 -6.29 -2.69
N TYR A 10 0.04 -5.77 -2.30
CA TYR A 10 0.81 -4.91 -3.19
C TYR A 10 1.70 -5.75 -4.11
N LYS A 11 1.82 -5.35 -5.38
CA LYS A 11 2.82 -5.95 -6.27
C LYS A 11 4.22 -5.62 -5.71
N PRO A 12 5.23 -6.48 -5.95
CA PRO A 12 6.61 -6.11 -5.68
C PRO A 12 6.92 -4.74 -6.29
N LEU A 13 7.76 -3.96 -5.61
CA LEU A 13 8.16 -2.62 -6.04
C LEU A 13 9.04 -2.72 -7.31
N THR A 14 8.41 -2.93 -8.45
CA THR A 14 9.09 -3.14 -9.75
C THR A 14 9.18 -1.87 -10.58
N GLN A 15 8.29 -0.91 -10.36
CA GLN A 15 8.21 0.30 -11.17
C GLN A 15 8.70 1.52 -10.41
N LEU A 16 9.84 2.06 -10.84
CA LEU A 16 10.36 3.35 -10.37
C LEU A 16 9.58 4.49 -11.04
N ASP A 17 8.98 5.36 -10.23
CA ASP A 17 8.43 6.62 -10.68
C ASP A 17 9.56 7.63 -10.88
N LYS A 18 9.85 7.94 -12.15
CA LYS A 18 10.96 8.84 -12.53
C LYS A 18 10.75 10.28 -12.07
N SER A 19 9.52 10.70 -11.81
CA SER A 19 9.22 12.06 -11.35
C SER A 19 9.47 12.24 -9.85
N LEU A 20 9.29 11.17 -9.08
CA LEU A 20 9.43 11.16 -7.63
C LEU A 20 10.74 10.52 -7.14
N GLY A 21 11.48 9.83 -8.03
CA GLY A 21 12.68 9.07 -7.68
C GLY A 21 12.40 7.89 -6.75
N MET A 22 11.14 7.42 -6.68
CA MET A 22 10.68 6.40 -5.72
C MET A 22 9.91 5.29 -6.43
N TYR A 23 9.91 4.10 -5.85
CA TYR A 23 9.10 3.00 -6.38
C TYR A 23 7.62 3.21 -6.07
N LYS A 24 6.78 3.05 -7.09
CA LYS A 24 5.33 3.17 -6.95
C LYS A 24 4.75 1.85 -6.45
N ILE A 25 4.13 1.89 -5.27
CA ILE A 25 3.30 0.80 -4.79
C ILE A 25 2.09 0.70 -5.72
N THR A 26 1.91 -0.44 -6.37
CA THR A 26 0.71 -0.73 -7.17
C THR A 26 -0.10 -1.84 -6.53
N PRO A 27 -1.43 -1.71 -6.45
CA PRO A 27 -2.29 -2.79 -5.99
C PRO A 27 -2.12 -4.02 -6.89
N ALA A 28 -1.87 -5.19 -6.31
CA ALA A 28 -2.05 -6.46 -6.98
C ALA A 28 -3.55 -6.76 -6.97
N MET A 29 -4.22 -6.42 -8.06
CA MET A 29 -5.59 -6.88 -8.33
C MET A 29 -5.57 -8.39 -8.60
N HIS A 30 -5.41 -9.21 -7.57
CA HIS A 30 -5.68 -10.64 -7.69
C HIS A 30 -7.18 -10.84 -7.46
N LEU A 31 -7.89 -11.14 -8.56
CA LEU A 31 -9.29 -11.55 -8.68
C LEU A 31 -10.24 -11.25 -7.50
N GLN A 32 -11.20 -10.36 -7.79
CA GLN A 32 -12.54 -10.25 -7.19
C GLN A 32 -12.72 -9.88 -5.70
N ASN A 33 -11.68 -9.89 -4.87
CA ASN A 33 -11.84 -9.50 -3.46
C ASN A 33 -10.98 -8.29 -3.08
N ARG A 34 -11.52 -7.08 -3.31
CA ARG A 34 -11.01 -5.87 -2.66
C ARG A 34 -11.15 -6.05 -1.14
N ARG A 35 -10.05 -6.29 -0.45
CA ARG A 35 -10.04 -6.32 1.01
C ARG A 35 -9.93 -4.89 1.50
N ALA A 36 -11.04 -4.34 1.97
CA ALA A 36 -11.07 -3.02 2.57
C ALA A 36 -11.75 -3.06 3.95
N SER A 37 -11.42 -2.11 4.81
CA SER A 37 -12.03 -1.98 6.13
C SER A 37 -12.14 -0.51 6.51
N ILE A 38 -13.18 -0.19 7.27
CA ILE A 38 -13.32 1.11 7.94
C ILE A 38 -12.96 0.87 9.39
N ILE A 39 -11.92 1.53 9.88
CA ILE A 39 -11.39 1.34 11.23
C ILE A 39 -11.29 2.67 11.99
N PRO A 40 -11.37 2.67 13.33
CA PRO A 40 -11.00 3.84 14.13
C PRO A 40 -9.57 4.30 13.83
N ILE A 41 -9.37 5.62 13.70
CA ILE A 41 -8.04 6.18 13.39
C ILE A 41 -7.00 5.86 14.48
N THR A 42 -7.44 5.59 15.70
CA THR A 42 -6.61 5.18 16.83
C THR A 42 -5.90 3.84 16.62
N LEU A 43 -6.37 3.04 15.66
CA LEU A 43 -5.72 1.79 15.26
C LEU A 43 -4.59 2.00 14.23
N ILE A 44 -4.41 3.23 13.73
CA ILE A 44 -3.30 3.59 12.82
C ILE A 44 -2.18 4.20 13.67
N SER A 45 -1.09 3.45 13.83
CA SER A 45 0.07 3.94 14.59
C SER A 45 0.94 4.92 13.79
N ARG A 46 1.37 4.53 12.58
CA ARG A 46 2.22 5.36 11.71
C ARG A 46 2.13 4.93 10.26
N SER A 47 2.27 5.88 9.35
CA SER A 47 2.65 5.58 7.96
C SER A 47 4.08 5.07 7.93
N CYS A 48 4.35 4.04 7.13
CA CYS A 48 5.69 3.55 6.87
C CYS A 48 6.02 3.69 5.39
N HIS A 49 7.23 4.15 5.09
CA HIS A 49 7.77 4.10 3.74
C HIS A 49 8.36 2.70 3.55
N LEU A 50 7.84 1.96 2.58
CA LEU A 50 8.41 0.68 2.19
C LEU A 50 9.62 0.96 1.29
N ILE A 51 10.81 0.58 1.76
CA ILE A 51 12.03 0.59 0.96
C ILE A 51 12.17 -0.82 0.36
N PRO A 52 12.26 -0.96 -0.98
CA PRO A 52 12.47 -2.26 -1.57
C PRO A 52 13.84 -2.81 -1.15
N GLN A 53 13.84 -3.98 -0.52
CA GLN A 53 15.04 -4.76 -0.31
C GLN A 53 15.19 -5.70 -1.50
N PHE A 54 16.10 -5.38 -2.43
CA PHE A 54 16.49 -6.30 -3.50
C PHE A 54 17.58 -7.22 -2.95
N GLY A 55 17.35 -8.53 -3.01
CA GLY A 55 18.34 -9.57 -2.72
C GLY A 55 19.07 -9.98 -3.99
#